data_AF-A0A661WET9-F1
#
_entry.id   AF-A0A661WET9-F1
#
_cell.length_a   1.000
_cell.length_b   1.000
_cell.length_c   1.000
_cell.angle_alpha   90.00
_cell.angle_beta   90.00
_cell.angle_gamma   90.00
#
_symmetry.space_group_name_H-M   'P 1'
#
loop_
_entity.id
_entity.type
_entity.pdbx_description
1 polymer ?
#
loop_
_entity_poly.entity_id
_entity_poly.type
_entity_poly.pdbx_seq_one_letter_code
_entity_poly.pdbx_strand_id
1 'polypeptide(L)'
;PLEALMMDFTDTQKAAGKSCMTEFKAVLVPTPLVEYMWLDVLDLLRKPIDNSNGEVTVGSTLRRAMAGEISILVFMAGSSVECVATVEVLTFESGKRSLSLPLFAGNNIERYGDLIQETVVGLAKTANCENVRGMSIRKGWMSMLTKYGWQTDHQIISYSLGDKS
;
A
#
# COMPACT_ATOMS: atom_id res chain seq x y z
N PRO A 1 3.49 0.74 -17.29
CA PRO A 1 4.05 0.63 -15.93
C PRO A 1 3.60 1.83 -15.07
N LEU A 2 3.19 1.60 -13.82
CA LEU A 2 2.80 2.67 -12.88
C LEU A 2 3.91 3.74 -12.71
N GLU A 3 5.15 3.37 -12.98
CA GLU A 3 6.32 4.26 -12.97
C GLU A 3 6.24 5.43 -13.95
N ALA A 4 5.52 5.29 -15.07
CA ALA A 4 5.32 6.39 -16.01
C ALA A 4 4.36 7.48 -15.45
N LEU A 5 3.81 7.26 -14.25
CA LEU A 5 2.75 8.04 -13.63
C LEU A 5 3.21 8.60 -12.27
N MET A 6 4.51 8.88 -12.09
CA MET A 6 5.02 9.52 -10.88
C MET A 6 4.28 10.85 -10.63
N MET A 7 3.39 10.84 -9.65
CA MET A 7 2.69 12.01 -9.13
C MET A 7 3.18 12.23 -7.70
N ASP A 8 3.63 13.44 -7.39
CA ASP A 8 3.98 13.85 -6.04
C ASP A 8 2.70 14.34 -5.35
N PHE A 9 2.29 13.66 -4.27
CA PHE A 9 1.14 14.06 -3.45
C PHE A 9 1.67 14.65 -2.15
N THR A 10 1.54 15.96 -2.00
CA THR A 10 1.94 16.70 -0.80
C THR A 10 0.70 17.23 -0.08
N ASP A 11 0.48 16.81 1.17
CA ASP A 11 -0.52 17.43 2.05
C ASP A 11 0.18 18.13 3.23
N THR A 12 -0.29 19.35 3.52
CA THR A 12 0.30 20.21 4.56
C THR A 12 -0.72 20.44 5.67
N GLN A 13 -0.71 19.59 6.69
CA GLN A 13 -1.60 19.72 7.84
C GLN A 13 -1.07 20.79 8.82
N LYS A 14 -1.88 21.81 9.10
CA LYS A 14 -1.57 22.93 10.01
C LYS A 14 -2.20 22.66 11.38
N ALA A 15 -1.46 22.06 12.31
CA ALA A 15 -1.92 21.92 13.69
C ALA A 15 -2.03 23.31 14.35
N ALA A 16 -3.21 23.62 14.90
CA ALA A 16 -3.49 24.88 15.57
C ALA A 16 -2.56 25.08 16.78
N GLY A 17 -1.74 26.14 16.74
CA GLY A 17 -0.96 26.64 17.86
C GLY A 17 0.46 26.09 17.95
N LYS A 18 1.42 26.79 17.32
CA LYS A 18 2.89 26.60 17.45
C LYS A 18 3.35 25.14 17.46
N SER A 19 3.39 24.51 16.30
CA SER A 19 4.15 23.26 16.12
C SER A 19 4.86 23.28 14.78
N CYS A 20 6.11 22.80 14.77
CA CYS A 20 6.88 22.50 13.57
C CYS A 20 5.96 21.72 12.60
N MET A 21 5.62 22.33 11.46
CA MET A 21 4.76 21.70 10.44
C MET A 21 5.52 20.51 9.88
N THR A 22 5.07 19.30 10.19
CA THR A 22 5.61 18.09 9.58
C THR A 22 4.91 17.91 8.25
N GLU A 23 5.69 18.02 7.17
CA GLU A 23 5.21 17.81 5.80
C GLU A 23 4.99 16.31 5.57
N PHE A 24 3.80 15.95 5.09
CA PHE A 24 3.45 14.57 4.77
C PHE A 24 3.42 14.39 3.25
N LYS A 25 4.07 13.32 2.79
CA LYS A 25 4.19 13.02 1.34
C LYS A 25 3.89 11.57 1.06
N ALA A 26 3.32 11.30 -0.10
CA ALA A 26 3.24 9.96 -0.64
C ALA A 26 4.10 9.86 -1.91
N VAL A 27 4.95 8.84 -1.98
CA VAL A 27 5.93 8.68 -3.05
C VAL A 27 5.89 7.25 -3.58
N LEU A 28 5.71 7.10 -4.89
CA LEU A 28 5.93 5.83 -5.57
C LEU A 28 7.44 5.65 -5.79
N VAL A 29 8.02 4.62 -5.21
CA VAL A 29 9.45 4.33 -5.33
C VAL A 29 9.74 3.80 -6.74
N PRO A 30 10.59 4.49 -7.54
CA PRO A 30 11.03 3.98 -8.83
C PRO A 30 11.76 2.65 -8.69
N THR A 31 11.57 1.73 -9.63
CA THR A 31 12.20 0.39 -9.64
C THR A 31 13.73 0.46 -9.44
N PRO A 32 14.48 1.35 -10.10
CA PRO A 32 15.93 1.46 -9.87
C PRO A 32 16.33 1.86 -8.44
N LEU A 33 15.40 2.44 -7.68
CA LEU A 33 15.62 2.87 -6.29
C LEU A 33 15.10 1.85 -5.25
N VAL A 34 14.39 0.80 -5.68
CA VAL A 34 13.80 -0.21 -4.78
C VAL A 34 14.86 -0.85 -3.89
N GLU A 35 16.00 -1.27 -4.47
CA GLU A 35 17.06 -1.94 -3.71
C GLU A 35 17.65 -1.03 -2.62
N TYR A 36 17.81 0.25 -2.91
CA TYR A 36 18.35 1.25 -1.97
C TYR A 36 17.38 1.54 -0.82
N MET A 37 16.09 1.65 -1.12
CA MET A 37 15.05 1.91 -0.10
C MET A 37 14.59 0.65 0.62
N TRP A 38 15.01 -0.54 0.18
CA TRP A 38 14.46 -1.79 0.66
C TRP A 38 14.61 -1.96 2.17
N LEU A 39 15.75 -1.58 2.74
CA LEU A 39 15.99 -1.69 4.18
C LEU A 39 15.05 -0.80 5.00
N ASP A 40 14.74 0.40 4.50
CA ASP A 40 13.85 1.35 5.19
C ASP A 40 12.39 0.87 5.19
N VAL A 41 11.96 0.20 4.11
CA VAL A 41 10.58 -0.29 3.98
C VAL A 41 10.37 -1.70 4.53
N LEU A 42 11.43 -2.52 4.58
CA LEU A 42 11.35 -3.93 4.97
C LEU A 42 10.80 -4.08 6.38
N ASP A 43 11.25 -3.25 7.31
CA ASP A 43 10.82 -3.36 8.72
C ASP A 43 9.31 -3.16 8.88
N LEU A 44 8.71 -2.28 8.08
CA LEU A 44 7.26 -2.11 8.02
C LEU A 44 6.58 -3.28 7.30
N LEU A 45 7.16 -3.79 6.21
CA LEU A 45 6.60 -4.87 5.39
C LEU A 45 6.71 -6.26 6.03
N ARG A 46 7.60 -6.49 7.00
CA ARG A 46 7.74 -7.79 7.68
C ARG A 46 6.42 -8.31 8.22
N LYS A 47 5.71 -7.46 8.98
CA LYS A 47 4.46 -7.87 9.63
C LYS A 47 3.33 -8.28 8.66
N PRO A 48 2.99 -7.53 7.59
CA PRO A 48 2.02 -8.00 6.62
C PRO A 48 2.51 -9.23 5.82
N ILE A 49 3.82 -9.37 5.58
CA ILE A 49 4.39 -10.58 4.95
C ILE A 49 4.20 -11.80 5.85
N ASP A 50 4.51 -11.70 7.14
CA ASP A 50 4.33 -12.80 8.09
C ASP A 50 2.85 -13.21 8.22
N ASN A 51 1.93 -12.24 8.07
CA ASN A 51 0.49 -12.49 8.11
C ASN A 51 -0.09 -13.01 6.78
N SER A 52 0.72 -13.16 5.74
CA SER A 52 0.25 -13.61 4.42
C SER A 52 0.03 -15.13 4.32
N ASN A 53 0.20 -15.87 5.42
CA ASN A 53 0.13 -17.35 5.43
C ASN A 53 1.07 -18.03 4.42
N GLY A 54 2.22 -17.40 4.13
CA GLY A 54 3.20 -17.93 3.19
C GLY A 54 2.89 -17.68 1.71
N GLU A 55 1.81 -16.95 1.39
CA GLU A 55 1.50 -16.54 0.01
C GLU A 55 2.57 -15.62 -0.57
N VAL A 56 3.24 -14.84 0.28
CA VAL A 56 4.38 -14.02 -0.09
C VAL A 56 5.53 -14.17 0.90
N THR A 57 6.74 -13.91 0.43
CA THR A 57 7.98 -13.92 1.21
C THR A 57 8.72 -12.59 1.02
N VAL A 58 9.62 -12.24 1.94
CA VAL A 58 10.53 -11.08 1.79
C VAL A 58 11.26 -11.13 0.44
N GLY A 59 11.83 -12.28 0.10
CA GLY A 59 12.57 -12.46 -1.14
C GLY A 59 11.70 -12.36 -2.40
N SER A 60 10.49 -12.93 -2.39
CA SER A 60 9.57 -12.79 -3.53
C SER A 60 9.11 -11.35 -3.70
N THR A 61 8.78 -10.65 -2.60
CA THR A 61 8.32 -9.26 -2.67
C THR A 61 9.41 -8.35 -3.23
N LEU A 62 10.66 -8.47 -2.76
CA LEU A 62 11.77 -7.70 -3.31
C LEU A 62 11.99 -7.98 -4.80
N ARG A 63 12.03 -9.27 -5.19
CA ARG A 63 12.21 -9.65 -6.61
C ARG A 63 11.11 -9.07 -7.50
N ARG A 64 9.85 -9.16 -7.09
CA ARG A 64 8.71 -8.62 -7.84
C ARG A 64 8.78 -7.09 -7.95
N ALA A 65 9.20 -6.42 -6.87
CA ALA A 65 9.37 -4.97 -6.86
C ALA A 65 10.52 -4.52 -7.79
N MET A 66 11.66 -5.20 -7.75
CA MET A 66 12.80 -4.95 -8.65
C MET A 66 12.50 -5.29 -10.12
N ALA A 67 11.57 -6.21 -10.37
CA ALA A 67 11.10 -6.55 -11.72
C ALA A 67 10.02 -5.59 -12.23
N GLY A 68 9.54 -4.64 -11.42
CA GLY A 68 8.45 -3.72 -11.77
C GLY A 68 7.08 -4.38 -11.86
N GLU A 69 6.92 -5.61 -11.37
CA GLU A 69 5.63 -6.32 -11.31
C GLU A 69 4.70 -5.72 -10.24
N ILE A 70 5.31 -5.27 -9.15
CA ILE A 70 4.65 -4.49 -8.10
C ILE A 70 5.45 -3.21 -7.90
N SER A 71 4.80 -2.12 -7.48
CA SER A 71 5.48 -0.90 -7.08
C SER A 71 5.42 -0.74 -5.56
N ILE A 72 6.41 -0.06 -4.98
CA ILE A 72 6.40 0.30 -3.56
C ILE A 72 5.88 1.73 -3.44
N LEU A 73 4.86 1.94 -2.61
CA LEU A 73 4.31 3.24 -2.26
C LEU A 73 4.66 3.54 -0.81
N VAL A 74 5.42 4.60 -0.56
CA VAL A 74 5.78 5.03 0.80
C VAL A 74 5.02 6.30 1.17
N PHE A 75 4.65 6.40 2.44
CA PHE A 75 4.13 7.62 3.05
C PHE A 75 5.14 8.11 4.07
N MET A 76 5.59 9.35 3.91
CA MET A 76 6.70 9.92 4.65
C MET A 76 6.24 11.09 5.52
N ALA A 77 6.91 11.25 6.66
CA ALA A 77 6.86 12.43 7.50
C ALA A 77 8.27 13.03 7.60
N GLY A 78 8.51 14.13 6.89
CA GLY A 78 9.88 14.60 6.67
C GLY A 78 10.71 13.57 5.91
N SER A 79 11.77 13.05 6.54
CA SER A 79 12.65 12.01 5.96
C SER A 79 12.34 10.58 6.45
N SER A 80 11.36 10.40 7.35
CA SER A 80 11.01 9.09 7.91
C SER A 80 9.91 8.43 7.07
N VAL A 81 10.07 7.13 6.76
CA VAL A 81 9.00 6.32 6.17
C VAL A 81 8.10 5.83 7.30
N GLU A 82 6.83 6.22 7.25
CA GLU A 82 5.87 5.98 8.34
C GLU A 82 4.82 4.93 7.96
N CYS A 83 4.45 4.87 6.68
CA CYS A 83 3.64 3.80 6.11
C CYS A 83 4.22 3.34 4.77
N VAL A 84 3.94 2.09 4.41
CA VAL A 84 4.31 1.50 3.13
C VAL A 84 3.21 0.57 2.63
N ALA A 85 2.93 0.65 1.33
CA ALA A 85 2.14 -0.31 0.59
C ALA A 85 2.96 -0.91 -0.55
N THR A 86 2.70 -2.17 -0.89
CA THR A 86 2.92 -2.64 -2.25
C THR A 86 1.68 -2.33 -3.07
N VAL A 87 1.83 -1.92 -4.33
CA VAL A 87 0.72 -1.64 -5.24
C VAL A 87 0.90 -2.39 -6.55
N GLU A 88 -0.19 -2.91 -7.11
CA GLU A 88 -0.21 -3.53 -8.44
C GLU A 88 -1.56 -3.31 -9.12
N VAL A 89 -1.59 -3.30 -10.46
CA VAL A 89 -2.84 -3.24 -11.22
C VAL A 89 -3.27 -4.66 -11.58
N LEU A 90 -4.41 -5.09 -11.07
CA LEU A 90 -5.04 -6.35 -11.45
C LEU A 90 -5.97 -6.11 -12.64
N THR A 91 -5.86 -6.95 -13.66
CA THR A 91 -6.81 -7.00 -14.78
C THR A 91 -7.54 -8.33 -14.73
N PHE A 92 -8.87 -8.28 -14.60
CA PHE A 92 -9.72 -9.46 -14.57
C PHE A 92 -10.09 -9.91 -15.99
N GLU A 93 -10.51 -11.16 -16.15
CA GLU A 93 -10.96 -11.70 -17.44
C GLU A 93 -12.14 -10.92 -18.05
N SER A 94 -12.96 -10.29 -17.20
CA SER A 94 -14.04 -9.38 -17.64
C SER A 94 -13.55 -8.07 -18.26
N GLY A 95 -12.24 -7.82 -18.28
CA GLY A 95 -11.62 -6.56 -18.69
C GLY A 95 -11.57 -5.50 -17.57
N LYS A 96 -12.23 -5.76 -16.44
CA LYS A 96 -12.21 -4.87 -15.27
C LYS A 96 -10.79 -4.68 -14.73
N ARG A 97 -10.45 -3.47 -14.33
CA ARG A 97 -9.14 -3.11 -13.74
C ARG A 97 -9.28 -2.64 -12.31
N SER A 98 -8.41 -3.13 -11.43
CA SER A 98 -8.40 -2.76 -10.01
C SER A 98 -6.99 -2.44 -9.54
N LEU A 99 -6.84 -1.37 -8.76
CA LEU A 99 -5.60 -1.12 -8.05
C LEU A 99 -5.60 -1.96 -6.77
N SER A 100 -4.67 -2.89 -6.66
CA SER A 100 -4.52 -3.78 -5.51
C SER A 100 -3.39 -3.32 -4.59
N LEU A 101 -3.65 -3.36 -3.29
CA LEU A 101 -2.71 -3.11 -2.20
C LEU A 101 -2.55 -4.40 -1.38
N PRO A 102 -1.78 -5.39 -1.85
CA PRO A 102 -1.73 -6.70 -1.21
C PRO A 102 -0.99 -6.70 0.14
N LEU A 103 0.00 -5.83 0.31
CA LEU A 103 0.67 -5.59 1.58
C LEU A 103 0.54 -4.12 1.92
N PHE A 104 -0.01 -3.84 3.11
CA PHE A 104 -0.08 -2.47 3.63
C PHE A 104 0.26 -2.46 5.12
N ALA A 105 1.20 -1.61 5.51
CA ALA A 105 1.68 -1.46 6.87
C ALA A 105 2.02 -0.01 7.17
N GLY A 106 1.95 0.35 8.45
CA GLY A 106 2.34 1.67 8.88
C GLY A 106 2.05 1.91 10.35
N ASN A 107 2.73 2.91 10.88
CA ASN A 107 2.50 3.42 12.23
C ASN A 107 1.59 4.65 12.14
N ASN A 108 0.72 4.84 13.13
CA ASN A 108 -0.14 6.03 13.23
C ASN A 108 -1.01 6.30 11.98
N ILE A 109 -1.49 5.25 11.32
CA ILE A 109 -2.18 5.34 10.02
C ILE A 109 -3.39 6.28 10.01
N GLU A 110 -4.03 6.46 11.17
CA GLU A 110 -5.15 7.39 11.36
C GLU A 110 -4.79 8.83 11.01
N ARG A 111 -3.52 9.22 11.15
CA ARG A 111 -3.01 10.55 10.77
C ARG A 111 -2.83 10.71 9.26
N TYR A 112 -2.70 9.60 8.54
CA TYR A 112 -2.44 9.57 7.10
C TYR A 112 -3.69 9.22 6.30
N GLY A 113 -4.85 9.03 6.94
CA GLY A 113 -6.06 8.51 6.28
C GLY A 113 -6.46 9.29 5.03
N ASP A 114 -6.49 10.62 5.12
CA ASP A 114 -6.85 11.49 3.99
C ASP A 114 -5.82 11.39 2.85
N LEU A 115 -4.54 11.50 3.17
CA LEU A 115 -3.44 11.39 2.20
C LEU A 115 -3.39 10.01 1.53
N ILE A 116 -3.57 8.93 2.31
CA ILE A 116 -3.63 7.56 1.80
C ILE A 116 -4.80 7.43 0.82
N GLN A 117 -5.99 7.88 1.23
CA GLN A 117 -7.18 7.79 0.39
C GLN A 117 -7.00 8.56 -0.91
N GLU A 118 -6.55 9.82 -0.84
CA GLU A 118 -6.35 10.65 -2.02
C GLU A 118 -5.30 10.05 -2.96
N THR A 119 -4.16 9.63 -2.42
CA THR A 119 -3.07 9.04 -3.21
C THR A 119 -3.52 7.77 -3.91
N VAL A 120 -4.16 6.86 -3.19
CA VAL A 120 -4.55 5.55 -3.73
C VAL A 120 -5.66 5.69 -4.77
N VAL A 121 -6.63 6.59 -4.55
CA VAL A 121 -7.67 6.91 -5.55
C VAL A 121 -7.06 7.61 -6.76
N GLY A 122 -6.11 8.52 -6.56
CA GLY A 122 -5.36 9.19 -7.62
C GLY A 122 -4.64 8.18 -8.51
N LEU A 123 -3.84 7.29 -7.89
CA LEU A 123 -3.15 6.21 -8.60
C LEU A 123 -4.11 5.30 -9.36
N ALA A 124 -5.24 4.92 -8.75
CA ALA A 124 -6.22 4.05 -9.38
C ALA A 124 -6.84 4.72 -10.63
N LYS A 125 -7.27 5.98 -10.53
CA LYS A 125 -7.81 6.74 -11.65
C LYS A 125 -6.80 6.92 -12.77
N THR A 126 -5.57 7.29 -12.41
CA THR A 126 -4.47 7.48 -13.36
C THR A 126 -4.09 6.17 -14.06
N ALA A 127 -4.27 5.03 -13.40
CA ALA A 127 -4.10 3.69 -13.97
C ALA A 127 -5.36 3.14 -14.68
N ASN A 128 -6.42 3.94 -14.85
CA ASN A 128 -7.73 3.56 -15.39
C ASN A 128 -8.33 2.33 -14.69
N CYS A 129 -8.25 2.29 -13.35
CA CYS A 129 -8.89 1.27 -12.53
C CYS A 129 -10.30 1.73 -12.14
N GLU A 130 -11.24 0.78 -12.06
CA GLU A 130 -12.62 1.06 -11.62
C GLU A 130 -12.77 1.03 -10.09
N ASN A 131 -11.88 0.33 -9.40
CA ASN A 131 -11.90 0.21 -7.95
C ASN A 131 -10.49 0.04 -7.37
N VAL A 132 -10.43 0.14 -6.05
CA VAL A 132 -9.24 -0.12 -5.23
C VAL A 132 -9.55 -1.31 -4.33
N ARG A 133 -8.59 -2.21 -4.17
CA ARG A 133 -8.66 -3.38 -3.29
C ARG A 133 -7.48 -3.37 -2.34
N GLY A 134 -7.74 -3.64 -1.07
CA GLY A 134 -6.71 -3.88 -0.06
C GLY A 134 -6.84 -5.30 0.45
N MET A 135 -5.77 -6.09 0.33
CA MET A 135 -5.72 -7.41 0.96
C MET A 135 -4.89 -7.28 2.24
N SER A 136 -5.27 -7.98 3.31
CA SER A 136 -4.53 -7.97 4.59
C SER A 136 -4.59 -6.68 5.41
N ILE A 137 -5.61 -5.84 5.21
CA ILE A 137 -5.85 -4.71 6.10
C ILE A 137 -6.35 -5.23 7.47
N ARG A 138 -5.65 -4.86 8.55
CA ARG A 138 -6.03 -5.27 9.92
C ARG A 138 -7.45 -4.81 10.24
N LYS A 139 -8.22 -5.63 10.96
CA LYS A 139 -9.57 -5.28 11.43
C LYS A 139 -9.65 -3.90 12.09
N GLY A 140 -8.62 -3.50 12.84
CA GLY A 140 -8.54 -2.19 13.49
C GLY A 140 -8.58 -0.99 12.52
N TRP A 141 -8.22 -1.19 11.25
CA TRP A 141 -8.26 -0.12 10.23
C TRP A 141 -9.61 0.00 9.56
N MET A 142 -10.48 -1.03 9.64
CA MET A 142 -11.79 -0.99 9.00
C MET A 142 -12.61 0.21 9.48
N SER A 143 -12.55 0.56 10.76
CA SER A 143 -13.26 1.74 11.29
C SER A 143 -12.78 3.07 10.70
N MET A 144 -11.52 3.16 10.28
CA MET A 144 -10.99 4.34 9.58
C MET A 144 -11.43 4.30 8.12
N LEU A 145 -11.26 3.16 7.45
CA LEU A 145 -11.57 2.99 6.04
C LEU A 145 -13.06 3.15 5.71
N THR A 146 -13.97 2.78 6.61
CA THR A 146 -15.40 2.99 6.44
C THR A 146 -15.76 4.47 6.30
N LYS A 147 -14.97 5.39 6.90
CA LYS A 147 -15.16 6.84 6.73
C LYS A 147 -14.94 7.28 5.29
N TYR A 148 -14.09 6.55 4.55
CA TYR A 148 -13.76 6.80 3.16
C TYR A 148 -14.56 5.93 2.19
N GLY A 149 -15.59 5.23 2.67
CA GLY A 149 -16.49 4.42 1.84
C GLY A 149 -15.94 3.05 1.44
N TRP A 150 -14.86 2.58 2.07
CA TRP A 150 -14.38 1.21 1.85
C TRP A 150 -15.38 0.20 2.43
N GLN A 151 -15.58 -0.88 1.69
CA GLN A 151 -16.50 -1.97 2.02
C GLN A 151 -15.83 -3.31 1.78
N THR A 152 -16.30 -4.34 2.47
CA THR A 152 -15.88 -5.72 2.20
C THR A 152 -16.52 -6.18 0.90
N ASP A 153 -15.70 -6.55 -0.09
CA ASP A 153 -16.17 -6.98 -1.43
C ASP A 153 -16.64 -8.44 -1.43
N HIS A 154 -15.76 -9.38 -1.07
CA HIS A 154 -16.07 -10.82 -1.07
C HIS A 154 -15.36 -11.55 0.07
N GLN A 155 -15.94 -12.67 0.51
CA GLN A 155 -15.38 -13.52 1.56
C GLN A 155 -14.47 -14.59 0.94
N ILE A 156 -13.23 -14.69 1.43
CA ILE A 156 -12.30 -15.76 1.08
C ILE A 156 -12.44 -16.88 2.12
N ILE A 157 -12.62 -18.11 1.65
CA ILE A 157 -12.68 -19.32 2.48
C ILE A 157 -11.54 -20.23 2.02
N SER A 158 -10.69 -20.68 2.95
CA SER A 158 -9.60 -21.61 2.66
C SER A 158 -9.88 -22.99 3.25
N TYR A 159 -9.42 -24.02 2.55
CA TYR A 159 -9.39 -25.41 3.03
C TYR A 159 -7.94 -25.89 2.99
N SER A 160 -7.39 -26.26 4.15
CA SER A 160 -6.05 -26.84 4.21
C SER A 160 -6.13 -28.30 3.77
N LEU A 161 -5.31 -28.68 2.78
CA LEU A 161 -5.27 -30.05 2.29
C LEU A 161 -4.67 -31.04 3.29
N GLY A 162 -4.09 -30.56 4.40
CA GLY A 162 -3.42 -31.36 5.42
C GLY A 162 -2.16 -32.04 4.89
N ASP A 163 -1.07 -31.98 5.65
CA ASP A 163 -0.03 -32.98 5.47
C ASP A 163 -0.58 -34.29 6.04
N LYS A 164 -0.75 -35.30 5.18
CA LYS A 164 -0.82 -36.68 5.68
C LYS A 164 0.53 -36.97 6.32
N SER A 165 0.61 -36.76 7.64
CA SER A 165 1.67 -37.30 8.48
C SER A 165 1.75 -38.81 8.34
#